data_AF-A0A1C5Q7A1-F1
#
_entry.id   AF-A0A1C5Q7A1-F1
#
_cell.length_a   1.000
_cell.length_b   1.000
_cell.length_c   1.000
_cell.angle_alpha   90.00
_cell.angle_beta   90.00
_cell.angle_gamma   90.00
#
_symmetry.space_group_name_H-M   'P 1'
#
loop_
_entity.id
_entity.type
_entity.pdbx_description
1 polymer ?
#
loop_
_entity_poly.entity_id
_entity_poly.type
_entity_poly.pdbx_seq_one_letter_code
_entity_poly.pdbx_strand_id
1 'polypeptide(L)'
;MGQIFDFSGIEKSEKSIKKTWQEFRDALSKGDFSFDDIASAKKNTFLRVYDDLFNKNAGIEYNTVLISEIEKYCVGRGTILGEDENPDFERFIPKTEFIKEDNRFSPSGVEWLYLAIGKEAAIHECAQAECRVKQNDRFGFCHFQFAADSTALKVVDLTIADEMTYKALNDGLETYGQEQVKKSIKKSKVLGFILRNNVNVEEFKKLFTKWGVYTYSKLLSEQIFEPLDEKDNKSLMYAPFQTIAKSTHIPLETN
;
A
#
# COMPACT_ATOMS: atom_id res chain seq x y z
N MET A 1 -14.87 -8.51 -32.02
CA MET A 1 -14.27 -9.66 -31.33
C MET A 1 -14.93 -9.75 -29.96
N GLY A 2 -15.15 -10.96 -29.46
CA GLY A 2 -15.59 -11.15 -28.07
C GLY A 2 -14.49 -10.72 -27.09
N GLN A 3 -14.86 -10.62 -25.83
CA GLN A 3 -13.95 -10.35 -24.72
C GLN A 3 -12.91 -11.48 -24.59
N ILE A 4 -11.65 -11.13 -24.34
CA ILE A 4 -10.54 -12.09 -24.20
C ILE A 4 -10.45 -12.58 -22.76
N PHE A 5 -10.55 -11.66 -21.80
CA PHE A 5 -10.50 -11.98 -20.39
C PHE A 5 -11.89 -11.98 -19.78
N ASP A 6 -12.23 -13.04 -19.05
CA ASP A 6 -13.49 -13.10 -18.33
C ASP A 6 -13.38 -12.38 -16.97
N PHE A 7 -13.97 -11.20 -16.88
CA PHE A 7 -14.10 -10.44 -15.63
C PHE A 7 -15.50 -10.56 -15.00
N SER A 8 -16.39 -11.42 -15.50
CA SER A 8 -17.77 -11.53 -15.00
C SER A 8 -17.86 -12.02 -13.55
N GLY A 9 -16.79 -12.66 -13.04
CA GLY A 9 -16.63 -13.07 -11.64
C GLY A 9 -15.94 -12.04 -10.74
N ILE A 10 -15.72 -10.80 -11.19
CA ILE A 10 -14.88 -9.86 -10.45
C ILE A 10 -15.47 -9.46 -9.10
N GLU A 11 -16.78 -9.24 -9.00
CA GLU A 11 -17.39 -8.95 -7.70
C GLU A 11 -17.19 -10.11 -6.71
N LYS A 12 -17.16 -11.36 -7.21
CA LYS A 12 -16.84 -12.53 -6.38
C LYS A 12 -15.35 -12.55 -6.00
N SER A 13 -14.48 -12.08 -6.88
CA SER A 13 -13.04 -11.99 -6.66
C SER A 13 -12.70 -10.90 -5.65
N GLU A 14 -13.22 -9.69 -5.81
CA GLU A 14 -13.11 -8.58 -4.85
C GLU A 14 -13.66 -9.00 -3.48
N LYS A 15 -14.85 -9.62 -3.43
CA LYS A 15 -15.41 -10.19 -2.19
C LYS A 15 -14.49 -11.25 -1.59
N SER A 16 -13.86 -12.08 -2.40
CA SER A 16 -12.93 -13.11 -1.92
C SER A 16 -11.67 -12.50 -1.33
N ILE A 17 -11.08 -11.49 -1.96
CA ILE A 17 -9.87 -10.86 -1.40
C ILE A 17 -10.22 -10.12 -0.10
N LYS A 18 -11.33 -9.36 -0.07
CA LYS A 18 -11.86 -8.74 1.17
C LYS A 18 -12.08 -9.77 2.28
N LYS A 19 -12.67 -10.93 1.94
CA LYS A 19 -12.86 -12.02 2.89
C LYS A 19 -11.54 -12.55 3.43
N THR A 20 -10.56 -12.84 2.57
CA THR A 20 -9.24 -13.34 3.01
C THR A 20 -8.47 -12.31 3.83
N TRP A 21 -8.64 -11.01 3.53
CA TRP A 21 -8.11 -9.92 4.36
C TRP A 21 -8.74 -9.92 5.75
N GLN A 22 -10.07 -10.06 5.84
CA GLN A 22 -10.73 -10.16 7.14
C GLN A 22 -10.33 -11.42 7.91
N GLU A 23 -10.23 -12.58 7.24
CA GLU A 23 -9.73 -13.82 7.85
C GLU A 23 -8.31 -13.67 8.40
N PHE A 24 -7.46 -12.91 7.71
CA PHE A 24 -6.11 -12.59 8.17
C PHE A 24 -6.12 -11.69 9.42
N ARG A 25 -6.94 -10.64 9.43
CA ARG A 25 -7.15 -9.77 10.59
C ARG A 25 -7.68 -10.55 11.80
N ASP A 26 -8.64 -11.44 11.57
CA ASP A 26 -9.25 -12.26 12.61
C ASP A 26 -8.26 -13.25 13.24
N ALA A 27 -7.35 -13.83 12.44
CA ALA A 27 -6.34 -14.76 12.93
C ALA A 27 -5.31 -14.07 13.84
N LEU A 28 -4.85 -12.87 13.44
CA LEU A 28 -4.00 -12.02 14.28
C LEU A 28 -4.74 -11.60 15.57
N SER A 29 -6.02 -11.25 15.45
CA SER A 29 -6.91 -10.86 16.55
C SER A 29 -7.06 -11.95 17.63
N LYS A 30 -7.22 -13.20 17.19
CA LYS A 30 -7.36 -14.35 18.08
C LYS A 30 -6.03 -14.83 18.69
N GLY A 31 -4.91 -14.27 18.24
CA GLY A 31 -3.58 -14.72 18.62
C GLY A 31 -3.21 -16.08 18.02
N ASP A 32 -3.80 -16.45 16.87
CA ASP A 32 -3.43 -17.68 16.15
C ASP A 32 -1.94 -17.65 15.75
N PHE A 33 -1.40 -16.43 15.55
CA PHE A 33 0.02 -16.11 15.41
C PHE A 33 0.27 -14.64 15.78
N SER A 34 1.52 -14.29 16.12
CA SER A 34 1.93 -12.89 16.32
C SER A 34 2.30 -12.24 14.98
N PHE A 35 2.31 -10.90 14.93
CA PHE A 35 2.69 -10.15 13.73
C PHE A 35 4.14 -10.39 13.28
N ASP A 36 4.97 -10.94 14.17
CA ASP A 36 6.37 -11.30 13.90
C ASP A 36 6.54 -12.75 13.39
N ASP A 37 5.52 -13.60 13.55
CA ASP A 37 5.55 -14.97 13.04
C ASP A 37 5.12 -15.01 11.57
N ILE A 38 6.02 -14.53 10.71
CA ILE A 38 5.81 -14.48 9.26
C ILE A 38 5.59 -15.88 8.67
N ALA A 39 6.21 -16.92 9.25
CA ALA A 39 6.07 -18.29 8.77
C ALA A 39 4.65 -18.82 8.97
N SER A 40 4.04 -18.57 10.14
CA SER A 40 2.64 -18.93 10.38
C SER A 40 1.68 -18.01 9.63
N ALA A 41 1.98 -16.71 9.56
CA ALA A 41 1.16 -15.75 8.83
C ALA A 41 1.06 -16.10 7.33
N LYS A 42 2.14 -16.61 6.71
CA LYS A 42 2.14 -17.07 5.31
C LYS A 42 1.30 -18.33 5.05
N LYS A 43 0.76 -18.99 6.08
CA LYS A 43 -0.24 -20.05 5.92
C LYS A 43 -1.63 -19.47 5.63
N ASN A 44 -1.88 -18.21 6.03
CA ASN A 44 -3.10 -17.51 5.67
C ASN A 44 -3.13 -17.19 4.16
N THR A 45 -4.30 -17.33 3.53
CA THR A 45 -4.47 -17.10 2.09
C THR A 45 -4.03 -15.71 1.67
N PHE A 46 -4.38 -14.67 2.44
CA PHE A 46 -4.07 -13.30 2.10
C PHE A 46 -2.56 -13.07 1.99
N LEU A 47 -1.82 -13.33 3.07
CA LEU A 47 -0.38 -13.08 3.10
C LEU A 47 0.38 -14.02 2.16
N ARG A 48 -0.10 -15.25 1.95
CA ARG A 48 0.48 -16.16 0.96
C ARG A 48 0.42 -15.58 -0.45
N VAL A 49 -0.73 -15.06 -0.86
CA VAL A 49 -0.90 -14.47 -2.19
C VAL A 49 -0.14 -13.15 -2.30
N TYR A 50 -0.12 -12.34 -1.24
CA TYR A 50 0.71 -11.14 -1.18
C TYR A 50 2.19 -11.49 -1.39
N ASP A 51 2.73 -12.45 -0.64
CA ASP A 51 4.13 -12.87 -0.76
C ASP A 51 4.45 -13.41 -2.17
N ASP A 52 3.53 -14.17 -2.77
CA ASP A 52 3.71 -14.67 -4.12
C ASP A 52 3.75 -13.53 -5.15
N LEU A 53 2.79 -12.62 -5.10
CA LEU A 53 2.68 -11.53 -6.07
C LEU A 53 3.81 -10.49 -5.91
N PHE A 54 4.00 -9.98 -4.69
CA PHE A 54 4.90 -8.85 -4.45
C PHE A 54 6.36 -9.29 -4.33
N ASN A 55 6.65 -10.38 -3.62
CA ASN A 55 8.03 -10.80 -3.37
C ASN A 55 8.53 -11.81 -4.42
N LYS A 56 7.79 -12.89 -4.69
CA LYS A 56 8.29 -13.97 -5.58
C LYS A 56 8.20 -13.64 -7.06
N ASN A 57 7.24 -12.82 -7.46
CA ASN A 57 7.01 -12.44 -8.85
C ASN A 57 7.41 -10.98 -9.16
N ALA A 58 8.29 -10.39 -8.34
CA ALA A 58 8.81 -9.02 -8.49
C ALA A 58 7.70 -7.95 -8.56
N GLY A 59 6.52 -8.23 -8.00
CA GLY A 59 5.40 -7.28 -7.97
C GLY A 59 5.74 -6.00 -7.21
N ILE A 60 6.66 -6.07 -6.25
CA ILE A 60 7.08 -4.92 -5.44
C ILE A 60 7.67 -3.77 -6.28
N GLU A 61 8.19 -4.05 -7.47
CA GLU A 61 8.71 -3.02 -8.38
C GLU A 61 7.59 -2.15 -8.97
N TYR A 62 6.34 -2.61 -8.94
CA TYR A 62 5.18 -1.90 -9.49
C TYR A 62 4.42 -1.05 -8.47
N ASN A 63 4.74 -1.15 -7.18
CA ASN A 63 4.17 -0.33 -6.12
C ASN A 63 5.25 0.36 -5.27
N THR A 64 6.42 0.59 -5.84
CA THR A 64 7.49 1.36 -5.19
C THR A 64 7.81 2.63 -5.97
N VAL A 65 8.18 3.68 -5.25
CA VAL A 65 8.55 4.99 -5.81
C VAL A 65 9.88 5.41 -5.19
N LEU A 66 10.71 6.13 -5.94
CA LEU A 66 11.95 6.67 -5.40
C LEU A 66 11.70 7.90 -4.52
N ILE A 67 12.51 8.09 -3.48
CA ILE A 67 12.46 9.31 -2.67
C ILE A 67 12.64 10.57 -3.55
N SER A 68 13.52 10.51 -4.56
CA SER A 68 13.69 11.60 -5.54
C SER A 68 12.42 11.99 -6.30
N GLU A 69 11.43 11.10 -6.42
CA GLU A 69 10.16 11.41 -7.09
C GLU A 69 9.18 12.15 -6.18
N ILE A 70 9.35 12.02 -4.86
CA ILE A 70 8.46 12.57 -3.84
C ILE A 70 9.09 13.69 -3.00
N GLU A 71 10.40 13.89 -3.04
CA GLU A 71 11.12 14.94 -2.29
C GLU A 71 10.69 16.37 -2.68
N LYS A 72 10.02 16.51 -3.83
CA LYS A 72 9.37 17.76 -4.26
C LYS A 72 8.17 18.16 -3.39
N TYR A 73 7.64 17.25 -2.59
CA TYR A 73 6.54 17.49 -1.67
C TYR A 73 7.06 17.88 -0.28
N CYS A 74 6.26 18.67 0.42
CA CYS A 74 6.47 18.98 1.82
C CYS A 74 6.13 17.74 2.65
N VAL A 75 6.90 17.48 3.70
CA VAL A 75 6.61 16.44 4.70
C VAL A 75 6.61 17.04 6.09
N GLY A 76 5.67 16.61 6.93
CA GLY A 76 5.57 17.14 8.28
C GLY A 76 4.70 16.32 9.21
N ARG A 77 4.82 16.61 10.50
CA ARG A 77 4.09 15.96 11.58
C ARG A 77 3.39 16.99 12.44
N GLY A 78 2.12 16.75 12.73
CA GLY A 78 1.35 17.52 13.70
C GLY A 78 1.20 16.80 15.03
N THR A 79 0.92 17.56 16.09
CA THR A 79 0.51 17.02 17.39
C THR A 79 -0.28 18.05 18.19
N ILE A 80 -1.14 17.59 19.10
CA ILE A 80 -1.76 18.44 20.11
C ILE A 80 -0.78 18.56 21.28
N LEU A 81 -0.53 19.80 21.70
CA LEU A 81 0.38 20.15 22.78
C LEU A 81 -0.39 20.31 24.09
N GLY A 82 0.20 19.87 25.20
CA GLY A 82 -0.28 20.21 26.54
C GLY A 82 -0.21 21.71 26.85
N GLU A 83 -0.86 22.18 27.92
CA GLU A 83 -0.91 23.61 28.28
C GLU A 83 0.49 24.24 28.44
N ASP A 84 1.42 23.53 29.07
CA ASP A 84 2.79 23.99 29.32
C ASP A 84 3.84 23.30 28.42
N GLU A 85 3.38 22.56 27.41
CA GLU A 85 4.29 21.81 26.53
C GLU A 85 4.95 22.74 25.50
N ASN A 86 6.28 22.63 25.38
CA ASN A 86 7.07 23.35 24.39
C ASN A 86 7.09 22.58 23.07
N PRO A 87 6.83 23.23 21.93
CA PRO A 87 6.90 22.61 20.61
C PRO A 87 8.34 22.57 20.08
N ASP A 88 9.23 21.87 20.77
CA ASP A 88 10.61 21.67 20.29
C ASP A 88 10.72 20.43 19.39
N PHE A 89 11.89 20.25 18.77
CA PHE A 89 12.17 19.12 17.88
C PHE A 89 11.92 17.77 18.55
N GLU A 90 12.31 17.63 19.82
CA GLU A 90 12.21 16.38 20.56
C GLU A 90 10.76 15.92 20.71
N ARG A 91 9.81 16.87 20.76
CA ARG A 91 8.38 16.57 20.84
C ARG A 91 7.81 15.95 19.56
N PHE A 92 8.42 16.19 18.40
CA PHE A 92 7.97 15.65 17.11
C PHE A 92 8.67 14.35 16.71
N ILE A 93 9.72 13.96 17.42
CA ILE A 93 10.35 12.65 17.28
C ILE A 93 9.54 11.61 18.06
N PRO A 94 9.25 10.42 17.49
CA PRO A 94 8.53 9.38 18.22
C PRO A 94 9.40 8.84 19.36
N LYS A 95 9.05 9.21 20.59
CA LYS A 95 9.64 8.67 21.81
C LYS A 95 8.57 7.98 22.64
N THR A 96 8.94 6.89 23.30
CA THR A 96 8.04 6.10 24.15
C THR A 96 7.27 6.98 25.16
N GLU A 97 7.93 7.98 25.74
CA GLU A 97 7.36 8.92 26.74
C GLU A 97 6.18 9.75 26.23
N PHE A 98 6.10 9.97 24.91
CA PHE A 98 5.00 10.69 24.26
C PHE A 98 3.93 9.77 23.66
N ILE A 99 4.19 8.45 23.57
CA ILE A 99 3.27 7.47 22.98
C ILE A 99 2.44 6.83 24.11
N LYS A 100 1.34 7.51 24.46
CA LYS A 100 0.48 7.13 25.59
C LYS A 100 -0.67 6.19 25.21
N GLU A 101 -0.99 6.12 23.92
CA GLU A 101 -2.09 5.30 23.40
C GLU A 101 -1.66 4.58 22.12
N ASP A 102 -2.29 3.44 21.88
CA ASP A 102 -2.26 2.79 20.57
C ASP A 102 -2.82 3.75 19.51
N ASN A 103 -2.15 3.79 18.36
CA ASN A 103 -2.68 4.45 17.16
C ASN A 103 -2.90 3.42 16.04
N ARG A 104 -3.40 3.88 14.89
CA ARG A 104 -3.80 3.03 13.75
C ARG A 104 -2.70 2.09 13.24
N PHE A 105 -1.44 2.47 13.39
CA PHE A 105 -0.30 1.80 12.75
C PHE A 105 0.82 1.39 13.74
N SER A 106 0.78 1.84 14.99
CA SER A 106 1.73 1.45 16.04
C SER A 106 1.05 1.26 17.40
N PRO A 107 1.38 0.17 18.12
CA PRO A 107 1.00 0.00 19.52
C PRO A 107 1.67 1.03 20.42
N SER A 108 1.11 1.19 21.61
CA SER A 108 1.71 1.94 22.71
C SER A 108 3.12 1.40 23.00
N GLY A 109 4.08 2.32 23.08
CA GLY A 109 5.48 1.98 23.33
C GLY A 109 6.30 1.48 22.14
N VAL A 110 5.78 1.54 20.90
CA VAL A 110 6.58 1.29 19.68
C VAL A 110 6.71 2.57 18.87
N GLU A 111 7.95 3.02 18.67
CA GLU A 111 8.26 4.29 18.02
C GLU A 111 8.12 4.20 16.50
N TRP A 112 7.09 4.84 15.94
CA TRP A 112 6.93 5.08 14.50
C TRP A 112 6.80 6.57 14.21
N LEU A 113 7.48 7.02 13.15
CA LEU A 113 7.36 8.39 12.67
C LEU A 113 6.26 8.46 11.61
N TYR A 114 5.14 9.10 11.96
CA TYR A 114 4.04 9.38 11.03
C TYR A 114 4.20 10.76 10.44
N LEU A 115 4.24 10.84 9.12
CA LEU A 115 4.39 12.07 8.37
C LEU A 115 3.22 12.21 7.39
N ALA A 116 2.65 13.42 7.34
CA ALA A 116 1.86 13.86 6.21
C ALA A 116 2.80 14.26 5.06
N ILE A 117 2.47 13.88 3.84
CA ILE A 117 3.21 14.23 2.62
C ILE A 117 2.29 14.90 1.61
N GLY A 118 2.73 16.00 1.00
CA GLY A 118 1.92 16.70 0.00
C GLY A 118 2.31 18.16 -0.19
N LYS A 119 1.33 18.97 -0.60
CA LYS A 119 1.48 20.44 -0.66
C LYS A 119 1.34 21.01 0.76
N GLU A 120 1.95 22.17 1.01
CA GLU A 120 1.98 22.81 2.33
C GLU A 120 0.60 22.84 3.02
N ALA A 121 -0.42 23.44 2.41
CA ALA A 121 -1.75 23.49 3.04
C ALA A 121 -2.34 22.10 3.34
N ALA A 122 -2.14 21.14 2.43
CA ALA A 122 -2.68 19.79 2.56
C ALA A 122 -2.03 18.99 3.70
N ILE A 123 -0.72 19.17 3.95
CA ILE A 123 -0.06 18.47 5.06
C ILE A 123 -0.49 18.98 6.44
N HIS A 124 -0.81 20.27 6.55
CA HIS A 124 -1.38 20.84 7.78
C HIS A 124 -2.80 20.33 8.02
N GLU A 125 -3.67 20.40 6.99
CA GLU A 125 -5.05 19.91 7.08
C GLU A 125 -5.09 18.42 7.44
N CYS A 126 -4.25 17.61 6.77
CA CYS A 126 -4.11 16.18 7.05
C CYS A 126 -3.66 15.95 8.51
N ALA A 127 -2.61 16.63 8.96
CA ALA A 127 -2.09 16.45 10.31
C ALA A 127 -3.09 16.89 11.40
N GLN A 128 -3.86 17.96 11.16
CA GLN A 128 -4.93 18.39 12.06
C GLN A 128 -6.07 17.37 12.13
N ALA A 129 -6.48 16.83 10.98
CA ALA A 129 -7.52 15.81 10.90
C ALA A 129 -7.10 14.52 11.61
N GLU A 130 -5.89 14.02 11.36
CA GLU A 130 -5.34 12.83 12.01
C GLU A 130 -5.19 13.02 13.54
N CYS A 131 -4.82 14.22 13.98
CA CYS A 131 -4.78 14.57 15.41
C CYS A 131 -6.16 14.84 16.01
N ARG A 132 -7.24 14.89 15.21
CA ARG A 132 -8.61 15.22 15.63
C ARG A 132 -8.69 16.54 16.41
N VAL A 133 -7.95 17.55 15.94
CA VAL A 133 -7.84 18.87 16.58
C VAL A 133 -9.21 19.51 16.75
N LYS A 134 -9.51 19.98 17.96
CA LYS A 134 -10.73 20.69 18.34
C LYS A 134 -10.48 22.18 18.49
N GLN A 135 -11.57 22.94 18.55
CA GLN A 135 -11.52 24.36 18.86
C GLN A 135 -10.85 24.57 20.23
N ASN A 136 -9.82 25.42 20.25
CA ASN A 136 -8.94 25.76 21.39
C ASN A 136 -7.79 24.79 21.69
N ASP A 137 -7.62 23.72 20.92
CA ASP A 137 -6.41 22.89 21.06
C ASP A 137 -5.16 23.66 20.62
N ARG A 138 -4.06 23.51 21.36
CA ARG A 138 -2.75 24.02 20.96
C ARG A 138 -2.12 23.05 19.96
N PHE A 139 -2.21 23.36 18.68
CA PHE A 139 -1.63 22.51 17.63
C PHE A 139 -0.18 22.91 17.32
N GLY A 140 0.74 21.95 17.42
CA GLY A 140 2.12 22.07 16.97
C GLY A 140 2.33 21.35 15.65
N PHE A 141 3.20 21.89 14.79
CA PHE A 141 3.58 21.27 13.52
C PHE A 141 5.08 21.38 13.29
N CYS A 142 5.71 20.31 12.80
CA CYS A 142 7.12 20.27 12.47
C CYS A 142 7.32 19.71 11.06
N HIS A 143 8.06 20.45 10.25
CA HIS A 143 8.51 20.01 8.92
C HIS A 143 9.70 19.07 9.04
N PHE A 144 9.71 18.05 8.19
CA PHE A 144 10.82 17.13 8.02
C PHE A 144 11.45 17.34 6.65
N GLN A 145 12.67 16.86 6.47
CA GLN A 145 13.37 16.85 5.19
C GLN A 145 13.96 15.47 4.96
N PHE A 146 13.94 15.04 3.70
CA PHE A 146 14.67 13.85 3.28
C PHE A 146 16.17 14.15 3.34
N ALA A 147 16.97 13.17 3.80
CA ALA A 147 18.42 13.30 3.77
C ALA A 147 18.92 13.31 2.32
N ALA A 148 19.97 14.08 2.02
CA ALA A 148 20.44 14.28 0.64
C ALA A 148 20.91 12.97 -0.05
N ASP A 149 21.34 11.98 0.74
CA ASP A 149 21.78 10.66 0.31
C ASP A 149 20.63 9.64 0.16
N SER A 150 19.40 10.01 0.53
CA SER A 150 18.25 9.11 0.53
C SER A 150 17.52 9.01 -0.83
N THR A 151 17.90 9.81 -1.82
CA THR A 151 17.19 9.97 -3.11
C THR A 151 17.04 8.68 -3.93
N ALA A 152 17.96 7.73 -3.75
CA ALA A 152 17.94 6.42 -4.40
C ALA A 152 17.11 5.36 -3.66
N LEU A 153 16.70 5.63 -2.42
CA LEU A 153 15.86 4.72 -1.65
C LEU A 153 14.46 4.66 -2.22
N LYS A 154 13.82 3.50 -2.03
CA LYS A 154 12.45 3.24 -2.46
C LYS A 154 11.51 3.18 -1.27
N VAL A 155 10.33 3.75 -1.44
CA VAL A 155 9.21 3.59 -0.52
C VAL A 155 8.09 2.82 -1.21
N VAL A 156 7.34 2.02 -0.46
CA VAL A 156 6.14 1.35 -0.98
C VAL A 156 4.99 2.36 -0.98
N ASP A 157 4.40 2.56 -2.16
CA ASP A 157 3.22 3.37 -2.37
C ASP A 157 1.97 2.49 -2.37
N LEU A 158 1.27 2.53 -1.23
CA LEU A 158 0.00 1.83 -1.05
C LEU A 158 -1.16 2.54 -1.75
N THR A 159 -0.98 3.79 -2.17
CA THR A 159 -1.98 4.64 -2.85
C THR A 159 -1.85 4.66 -4.37
N ILE A 160 -0.88 3.92 -4.93
CA ILE A 160 -0.49 3.93 -6.36
C ILE A 160 -1.66 3.67 -7.33
N ALA A 161 -2.75 3.06 -6.84
CA ALA A 161 -3.92 2.67 -7.62
C ALA A 161 -5.22 3.36 -7.17
N ASP A 162 -5.15 4.36 -6.30
CA ASP A 162 -6.35 5.00 -5.70
C ASP A 162 -7.20 5.72 -6.75
N GLU A 163 -6.55 6.45 -7.65
CA GLU A 163 -7.18 7.17 -8.76
C GLU A 163 -7.70 6.25 -9.88
N MET A 164 -7.48 4.94 -9.77
CA MET A 164 -7.93 3.95 -10.75
C MET A 164 -9.19 3.26 -10.28
N THR A 165 -10.11 2.97 -11.19
CA THR A 165 -11.23 2.05 -10.92
C THR A 165 -10.81 0.62 -11.26
N TYR A 166 -11.41 -0.39 -10.60
CA TYR A 166 -11.23 -1.79 -10.99
C TYR A 166 -11.59 -2.03 -12.46
N LYS A 167 -12.63 -1.35 -12.95
CA LYS A 167 -13.00 -1.37 -14.37
C LYS A 167 -11.87 -0.85 -15.27
N ALA A 168 -11.25 0.30 -14.93
CA ALA A 168 -10.15 0.86 -15.71
C ALA A 168 -8.92 -0.07 -15.74
N LEU A 169 -8.60 -0.74 -14.62
CA LEU A 169 -7.53 -1.73 -14.57
C LEU A 169 -7.79 -2.90 -15.54
N ASN A 170 -9.02 -3.43 -15.53
CA ASN A 170 -9.42 -4.54 -16.39
C ASN A 170 -9.51 -4.16 -17.86
N ASP A 171 -10.07 -2.99 -18.16
CA ASP A 171 -10.16 -2.46 -19.51
C ASP A 171 -8.76 -2.28 -20.11
N GLY A 172 -7.77 -1.91 -19.30
CA GLY A 172 -6.36 -1.84 -19.72
C GLY A 172 -5.81 -3.20 -20.14
N LEU A 173 -6.05 -4.25 -19.35
CA LEU A 173 -5.63 -5.63 -19.66
C LEU A 173 -6.35 -6.17 -20.91
N GLU A 174 -7.65 -5.94 -21.03
CA GLU A 174 -8.46 -6.33 -22.20
C GLU A 174 -8.01 -5.63 -23.46
N THR A 175 -7.78 -4.32 -23.40
CA THR A 175 -7.29 -3.52 -24.53
C THR A 175 -5.97 -4.07 -25.06
N TYR A 176 -5.04 -4.39 -24.15
CA TYR A 176 -3.77 -5.02 -24.52
C TYR A 176 -4.00 -6.37 -25.23
N GLY A 177 -4.81 -7.25 -24.65
CA GLY A 177 -5.15 -8.54 -25.26
C GLY A 177 -5.72 -8.38 -26.68
N GLN A 178 -6.67 -7.46 -26.85
CA GLN A 178 -7.31 -7.21 -28.14
C GLN A 178 -6.31 -6.69 -29.18
N GLU A 179 -5.37 -5.83 -28.78
CA GLU A 179 -4.30 -5.38 -29.66
C GLU A 179 -3.38 -6.53 -30.10
N GLN A 180 -3.01 -7.44 -29.18
CA GLN A 180 -2.19 -8.60 -29.52
C GLN A 180 -2.91 -9.53 -30.50
N VAL A 181 -4.21 -9.80 -30.29
CA VAL A 181 -5.02 -10.58 -31.23
C VAL A 181 -5.11 -9.90 -32.61
N LYS A 182 -5.36 -8.59 -32.66
CA LYS A 182 -5.39 -7.82 -33.91
C LYS A 182 -4.04 -7.87 -34.65
N LYS A 183 -2.92 -7.70 -33.94
CA LYS A 183 -1.56 -7.82 -34.51
C LYS A 183 -1.32 -9.23 -35.07
N SER A 184 -1.76 -10.25 -34.36
CA SER A 184 -1.65 -11.66 -34.75
C SER A 184 -2.41 -11.99 -36.02
N ILE A 185 -3.65 -11.51 -36.14
CA ILE A 185 -4.48 -11.69 -37.33
C ILE A 185 -3.89 -10.96 -38.54
N LYS A 186 -3.34 -9.75 -38.35
CA LYS A 186 -2.66 -9.04 -39.44
C LYS A 186 -1.44 -9.83 -39.94
N LYS A 187 -0.61 -10.36 -39.02
CA LYS A 187 0.56 -11.18 -39.37
C LYS A 187 0.16 -12.48 -40.07
N SER A 188 -0.86 -13.19 -39.57
CA SER A 188 -1.29 -14.46 -40.18
C SER A 188 -1.84 -14.28 -41.60
N LYS A 189 -2.56 -13.19 -41.86
CA LYS A 189 -3.03 -12.84 -43.21
C LYS A 189 -1.88 -12.62 -44.21
N VAL A 190 -0.79 -12.01 -43.76
CA VAL A 190 0.41 -11.78 -44.60
C VAL A 190 1.19 -13.07 -44.83
N LEU A 191 1.30 -13.92 -43.80
CA LEU A 191 2.12 -15.14 -43.86
C LEU A 191 1.39 -16.36 -44.45
N GLY A 192 0.05 -16.35 -44.51
CA GLY A 192 -0.76 -17.48 -44.98
C GLY A 192 -0.93 -18.61 -43.96
N PHE A 193 -0.38 -18.48 -42.75
CA PHE A 193 -0.50 -19.45 -41.66
C PHE A 193 -0.48 -18.75 -40.29
N ILE A 194 -0.90 -19.47 -39.24
CA ILE A 194 -0.93 -18.95 -37.86
C ILE A 194 0.44 -19.16 -37.19
N LEU A 195 1.05 -18.07 -36.71
CA LEU A 195 2.30 -18.12 -35.97
C LEU A 195 2.04 -18.53 -34.52
N ARG A 196 2.68 -19.62 -34.05
CA ARG A 196 2.48 -20.18 -32.69
C ARG A 196 2.99 -19.28 -31.55
N ASN A 197 4.04 -18.48 -31.78
CA ASN A 197 4.68 -17.63 -30.76
C ASN A 197 4.60 -16.15 -31.13
N ASN A 198 3.39 -15.61 -31.32
CA ASN A 198 3.23 -14.21 -31.74
C ASN A 198 3.16 -13.20 -30.58
N VAL A 199 3.00 -13.69 -29.34
CA VAL A 199 2.88 -12.86 -28.13
C VAL A 199 4.23 -12.80 -27.44
N ASN A 200 4.61 -11.59 -27.03
CA ASN A 200 5.75 -11.39 -26.15
C ASN A 200 5.36 -11.83 -24.73
N VAL A 201 5.77 -13.04 -24.35
CA VAL A 201 5.41 -13.64 -23.04
C VAL A 201 5.94 -12.80 -21.88
N GLU A 202 7.13 -12.24 -21.97
CA GLU A 202 7.73 -11.43 -20.90
C GLU A 202 6.99 -10.10 -20.73
N GLU A 203 6.60 -9.47 -21.82
CA GLU A 203 5.76 -8.26 -21.77
C GLU A 203 4.38 -8.56 -21.18
N PHE A 204 3.77 -9.68 -21.56
CA PHE A 204 2.49 -10.10 -21.00
C PHE A 204 2.59 -10.39 -19.49
N LYS A 205 3.64 -11.10 -19.05
CA LYS A 205 3.90 -11.32 -17.61
C LYS A 205 4.00 -10.01 -16.85
N LYS A 206 4.81 -9.06 -17.33
CA LYS A 206 4.96 -7.73 -16.72
C LYS A 206 3.63 -7.01 -16.58
N LEU A 207 2.83 -7.00 -17.65
CA LEU A 207 1.53 -6.34 -17.66
C LEU A 207 0.52 -7.03 -16.73
N PHE A 208 0.52 -8.37 -16.68
CA PHE A 208 -0.34 -9.13 -15.78
C PHE A 208 0.08 -8.95 -14.31
N THR A 209 1.37 -8.99 -13.99
CA THR A 209 1.89 -8.70 -12.66
C THR A 209 1.50 -7.29 -12.22
N LYS A 210 1.67 -6.28 -13.09
CA LYS A 210 1.26 -4.90 -12.79
C LYS A 210 -0.24 -4.81 -12.50
N TRP A 211 -1.08 -5.44 -13.32
CA TRP A 211 -2.53 -5.48 -13.09
C TRP A 211 -2.87 -6.12 -11.72
N GLY A 212 -2.21 -7.24 -11.37
CA GLY A 212 -2.40 -7.89 -10.08
C GLY A 212 -1.98 -6.99 -8.91
N VAL A 213 -0.79 -6.38 -9.00
CA VAL A 213 -0.25 -5.46 -7.99
C VAL A 213 -1.20 -4.29 -7.76
N TYR A 214 -1.64 -3.63 -8.83
CA TYR A 214 -2.52 -2.46 -8.72
C TYR A 214 -3.88 -2.84 -8.13
N THR A 215 -4.42 -3.99 -8.51
CA THR A 215 -5.66 -4.51 -7.93
C THR A 215 -5.52 -4.76 -6.42
N TYR A 216 -4.42 -5.38 -5.99
CA TYR A 216 -4.14 -5.64 -4.57
C TYR A 216 -3.85 -4.36 -3.79
N SER A 217 -3.06 -3.43 -4.34
CA SER A 217 -2.76 -2.14 -3.71
C SER A 217 -4.02 -1.30 -3.54
N LYS A 218 -4.88 -1.23 -4.57
CA LYS A 218 -6.16 -0.51 -4.49
C LYS A 218 -7.04 -1.07 -3.36
N LEU A 219 -7.16 -2.40 -3.30
CA LEU A 219 -7.94 -3.04 -2.24
C LEU A 219 -7.36 -2.74 -0.86
N LEU A 220 -6.04 -2.86 -0.71
CA LEU A 220 -5.36 -2.55 0.53
C LEU A 220 -5.67 -1.11 0.93
N SER A 221 -5.47 -0.13 0.06
CA SER A 221 -5.78 1.28 0.32
C SER A 221 -7.23 1.48 0.78
N GLU A 222 -8.19 0.93 0.03
CA GLU A 222 -9.62 1.02 0.33
C GLU A 222 -10.01 0.40 1.69
N GLN A 223 -9.22 -0.52 2.24
CA GLN A 223 -9.47 -1.17 3.53
C GLN A 223 -8.58 -0.60 4.64
N ILE A 224 -7.40 -0.07 4.28
CA ILE A 224 -6.43 0.55 5.19
C ILE A 224 -7.02 1.80 5.77
N PHE A 225 -7.66 2.64 4.95
CA PHE A 225 -8.05 4.01 5.28
C PHE A 225 -9.47 4.16 5.86
N GLU A 226 -10.24 3.07 6.00
CA GLU A 226 -11.56 3.08 6.65
C GLU A 226 -11.49 3.60 8.11
N PRO A 227 -12.33 4.55 8.54
CA PRO A 227 -12.28 5.09 9.90
C PRO A 227 -12.43 4.02 10.98
N LEU A 228 -11.66 4.14 12.08
CA LEU A 228 -11.78 3.27 13.25
C LEU A 228 -12.93 3.74 14.15
N ASP A 229 -13.75 2.80 14.63
CA ASP A 229 -14.74 3.02 15.69
C ASP A 229 -14.03 3.07 17.05
N GLU A 230 -14.62 3.75 18.04
CA GLU A 230 -14.09 3.83 19.42
C GLU A 230 -14.02 2.45 20.10
N LYS A 231 -14.81 1.49 19.61
CA LYS A 231 -14.88 0.11 20.12
C LYS A 231 -13.87 -0.83 19.46
N ASP A 232 -13.19 -0.40 18.41
CA ASP A 232 -12.23 -1.25 17.72
C ASP A 232 -11.01 -1.51 18.60
N ASN A 233 -10.57 -2.77 18.66
CA ASN A 233 -9.32 -3.09 19.33
C ASN A 233 -8.16 -2.59 18.45
N LYS A 234 -7.69 -1.38 18.77
CA LYS A 234 -6.57 -0.70 18.08
C LYS A 234 -5.34 -1.61 17.96
N SER A 235 -5.12 -2.49 18.94
CA SER A 235 -3.99 -3.42 18.92
C SER A 235 -4.06 -4.50 17.83
N LEU A 236 -5.25 -4.77 17.31
CA LEU A 236 -5.50 -5.77 16.27
C LEU A 236 -5.57 -5.16 14.87
N MET A 237 -5.78 -3.84 14.79
CA MET A 237 -5.86 -3.10 13.54
C MET A 237 -4.49 -2.92 12.86
N TYR A 238 -3.42 -2.83 13.66
CA TYR A 238 -2.07 -2.58 13.15
C TYR A 238 -1.33 -3.86 12.76
N ALA A 239 -1.63 -4.98 13.42
CA ALA A 239 -0.89 -6.23 13.28
C ALA A 239 -0.79 -6.72 11.82
N PRO A 240 -1.84 -6.60 10.98
CA PRO A 240 -1.75 -6.93 9.56
C PRO A 240 -0.68 -6.12 8.82
N PHE A 241 -0.57 -4.82 9.09
CA PHE A 241 0.40 -3.93 8.42
C PHE A 241 1.82 -4.21 8.83
N GLN A 242 2.05 -4.43 10.13
CA GLN A 242 3.38 -4.81 10.61
C GLN A 242 3.81 -6.16 10.05
N THR A 243 2.88 -7.11 9.97
CA THR A 243 3.15 -8.42 9.36
C THR A 243 3.51 -8.25 7.88
N ILE A 244 2.75 -7.43 7.12
CA ILE A 244 3.04 -7.13 5.71
C ILE A 244 4.41 -6.47 5.58
N ALA A 245 4.67 -5.38 6.31
CA ALA A 245 5.93 -4.65 6.26
C ALA A 245 7.15 -5.53 6.56
N LYS A 246 7.03 -6.42 7.56
CA LYS A 246 8.08 -7.40 7.89
C LYS A 246 8.20 -8.53 6.87
N SER A 247 7.11 -8.88 6.17
CA SER A 247 7.12 -9.86 5.09
C SER A 247 7.68 -9.30 3.78
N THR A 248 7.62 -7.98 3.60
CA THR A 248 8.12 -7.29 2.42
C THR A 248 9.59 -7.03 2.61
N HIS A 249 10.43 -7.87 2.03
CA HIS A 249 11.85 -7.59 1.91
C HIS A 249 12.06 -6.50 0.85
N ILE A 250 11.82 -5.23 1.20
CA ILE A 250 12.58 -4.17 0.55
C ILE A 250 13.99 -4.35 1.11
N PRO A 251 15.00 -4.71 0.31
CA PRO A 251 16.36 -4.69 0.80
C PRO A 251 16.64 -3.25 1.22
N LEU A 252 16.67 -3.02 2.53
CA LEU A 252 17.39 -1.91 3.09
C LEU A 252 18.84 -2.22 2.76
N GLU A 253 19.33 -1.71 1.63
CA GLU A 253 20.77 -1.52 1.49
C GLU A 253 21.17 -0.51 2.57
N THR A 254 21.44 -1.03 3.77
CA THR A 254 22.19 -0.33 4.79
C THR A 254 23.60 -0.21 4.24
N ASN A 255 23.95 0.97 3.75
CA ASN A 255 25.35 1.39 3.68
C ASN A 255 25.83 1.77 5.07
#